data_AF-A0A415UFR5-F1
#
_entry.id   AF-A0A415UFR5-F1
#
_cell.length_a   1.000
_cell.length_b   1.000
_cell.length_c   1.000
_cell.angle_alpha   90.00
_cell.angle_beta   90.00
_cell.angle_gamma   90.00
#
_symmetry.space_group_name_H-M   'P 1'
#
loop_
_entity.id
_entity.type
_entity.pdbx_description
1 polymer ?
#
loop_
_entity_poly.entity_id
_entity_poly.type
_entity_poly.pdbx_seq_one_letter_code
_entity_poly.pdbx_strand_id
1 'polypeptide(L)'
;MKKKYIAWILIVSILFLGRGADAMAKTSLRKPLGVLANGVDGQVVLSWESVQGADGYEVFEKAEEENVFLKLRATKQCKLVFKNKKRGSVYQYKVRAYKIYKKNGEEKRIYSSFGAVARTTVAKNSTSTIKNFLTTALAPVGSTMYIWGGGWNKADTGAGTDGLRIGLNASWRKFCAKQKASYNYRKHRFAFGNGLDCSGFVGWSVYNINKTKNGKQGQGYVTKASKAASTYAKYGWGTYKKTIAVKDWKPGDIMSSPTHIYIVVGRCADGSVVLVHSSPAGVRLSGTPDKKGRTNSEAVKLAKKYMKKYYPSWYKRYPSCKKDKSYLTDYAQFRWRAGKGKMISDPDGYQKKNARQVLKDLYSDK
;
A
#
# COMPACT_ATOMS: atom_id res chain seq x y z
N MET A 1 -20.32 -81.25 45.03
CA MET A 1 -19.68 -80.71 43.80
C MET A 1 -20.33 -79.37 43.43
N LYS A 2 -19.48 -78.33 43.27
CA LYS A 2 -19.60 -77.07 42.47
C LYS A 2 -20.95 -76.32 42.46
N LYS A 3 -21.14 -75.23 43.24
CA LYS A 3 -20.82 -73.77 43.01
C LYS A 3 -21.46 -73.17 41.75
N LYS A 4 -22.50 -72.30 41.89
CA LYS A 4 -22.51 -70.79 42.01
C LYS A 4 -22.18 -70.10 40.66
N TYR A 5 -22.76 -68.98 40.19
CA TYR A 5 -23.01 -67.62 40.74
C TYR A 5 -24.01 -66.88 39.81
N ILE A 6 -25.09 -66.24 40.27
CA ILE A 6 -25.31 -64.83 40.73
C ILE A 6 -24.80 -63.71 39.80
N ALA A 7 -25.76 -62.92 39.30
CA ALA A 7 -25.69 -61.73 38.46
C ALA A 7 -25.35 -60.45 39.24
N TRP A 8 -24.68 -59.45 38.63
CA TRP A 8 -24.75 -58.03 39.03
C TRP A 8 -24.52 -57.08 37.83
N ILE A 9 -25.38 -56.07 37.74
CA ILE A 9 -25.35 -54.93 36.82
C ILE A 9 -24.26 -53.94 37.28
N LEU A 10 -23.45 -53.44 36.35
CA LEU A 10 -22.40 -52.45 36.61
C LEU A 10 -22.73 -51.13 35.90
N ILE A 11 -23.12 -50.13 36.69
CA ILE A 11 -23.15 -48.71 36.29
C ILE A 11 -21.72 -48.19 36.45
N VAL A 12 -21.08 -47.82 35.34
CA VAL A 12 -19.75 -47.20 35.34
C VAL A 12 -19.89 -45.69 35.32
N SER A 13 -19.69 -45.08 36.49
CA SER A 13 -19.49 -43.64 36.66
C SER A 13 -18.06 -43.28 36.22
N ILE A 14 -17.88 -42.68 35.04
CA ILE A 14 -16.58 -42.16 34.62
C ILE A 14 -16.41 -40.73 35.13
N LEU A 15 -15.61 -40.60 36.20
CA LEU A 15 -14.94 -39.38 36.61
C LEU A 15 -13.97 -38.92 35.50
N PHE A 16 -14.35 -37.92 34.70
CA PHE A 16 -13.42 -37.17 33.86
C PHE A 16 -12.82 -36.00 34.67
N LEU A 17 -11.79 -36.31 35.47
CA LEU A 17 -10.86 -35.31 36.00
C LEU A 17 -9.49 -35.54 35.34
N GLY A 18 -9.08 -34.61 34.47
CA GLY A 18 -7.71 -34.50 34.01
C GLY A 18 -7.55 -34.20 32.52
N ARG A 19 -7.11 -32.96 32.24
CA ARG A 19 -6.48 -32.51 30.97
C ARG A 19 -7.40 -32.29 29.75
N GLY A 20 -8.42 -31.46 29.91
CA GLY A 20 -9.14 -30.85 28.79
C GLY A 20 -8.81 -29.36 28.52
N ALA A 21 -7.99 -28.72 29.37
CA ALA A 21 -7.77 -27.25 29.31
C ALA A 21 -6.42 -26.81 28.71
N ASP A 22 -5.54 -27.73 28.34
CA ASP A 22 -4.19 -27.42 27.79
C ASP A 22 -4.06 -27.66 26.28
N ALA A 23 -5.18 -27.60 25.56
CA ALA A 23 -5.18 -27.44 24.11
C ALA A 23 -5.89 -26.13 23.72
N MET A 24 -5.58 -25.02 24.41
CA MET A 24 -5.73 -23.72 23.77
C MET A 24 -4.79 -23.72 22.57
N ALA A 25 -5.34 -23.99 21.39
CA ALA A 25 -4.66 -23.80 20.12
C ALA A 25 -3.98 -22.43 20.19
N LYS A 26 -2.66 -22.43 20.31
CA LYS A 26 -1.82 -21.24 20.39
C LYS A 26 -1.86 -20.62 19.00
N THR A 27 -2.97 -19.96 18.66
CA THR A 27 -3.17 -19.34 17.35
C THR A 27 -2.02 -18.36 17.15
N SER A 28 -1.10 -18.75 16.28
CA SER A 28 0.08 -17.97 15.94
C SER A 28 -0.38 -16.62 15.39
N LEU A 29 0.18 -15.53 15.93
CA LEU A 29 -0.13 -14.19 15.45
C LEU A 29 0.26 -14.06 13.99
N ARG A 30 -0.63 -13.46 13.20
CA ARG A 30 -0.31 -13.10 11.82
C ARG A 30 0.79 -12.04 11.80
N LYS A 31 1.69 -12.13 10.82
CA LYS A 31 2.69 -11.08 10.59
C LYS A 31 2.00 -9.76 10.20
N PRO A 32 2.56 -8.60 10.60
CA PRO A 32 2.08 -7.30 10.14
C PRO A 32 2.07 -7.19 8.61
N LEU A 33 0.99 -6.63 8.06
CA LEU A 33 0.83 -6.33 6.65
C LEU A 33 0.78 -4.82 6.43
N GLY A 34 0.98 -4.40 5.18
CA GLY A 34 0.91 -2.98 4.83
C GLY A 34 1.97 -2.13 5.52
N VAL A 35 3.13 -2.72 5.86
CA VAL A 35 4.25 -1.97 6.43
C VAL A 35 4.75 -0.98 5.39
N LEU A 36 4.63 0.32 5.69
CA LEU A 36 4.99 1.43 4.82
C LEU A 36 5.84 2.42 5.60
N ALA A 37 7.02 2.72 5.06
CA ALA A 37 7.92 3.75 5.57
C ALA A 37 8.03 4.87 4.52
N ASN A 38 7.86 6.12 4.95
CA ASN A 38 8.02 7.29 4.10
C ASN A 38 8.92 8.33 4.76
N GLY A 39 10.00 8.69 4.07
CA GLY A 39 10.79 9.87 4.35
C GLY A 39 10.01 11.13 4.00
N VAL A 40 9.71 11.94 5.01
CA VAL A 40 8.94 13.18 4.91
C VAL A 40 9.67 14.25 5.71
N ASP A 41 10.32 15.17 5.01
CA ASP A 41 10.94 16.38 5.55
C ASP A 41 11.86 16.14 6.76
N GLY A 42 12.92 15.34 6.57
CA GLY A 42 13.86 15.01 7.66
C GLY A 42 13.31 14.03 8.71
N GLN A 43 12.12 13.47 8.49
CA GLN A 43 11.49 12.49 9.38
C GLN A 43 11.21 11.20 8.61
N VAL A 44 11.04 10.09 9.33
CA VAL A 44 10.47 8.85 8.77
C VAL A 44 9.15 8.55 9.45
N VAL A 45 8.13 8.35 8.62
CA VAL A 45 6.79 7.95 9.03
C VAL A 45 6.63 6.47 8.72
N LEU A 46 6.63 5.64 9.77
CA LEU A 46 6.43 4.19 9.66
C LEU A 46 4.99 3.86 10.06
N SER A 47 4.30 3.05 9.27
CA SER A 47 2.94 2.60 9.55
C SER A 47 2.71 1.16 9.11
N TRP A 48 1.74 0.48 9.71
CA TRP A 48 1.31 -0.86 9.33
C TRP A 48 -0.16 -1.10 9.68
N GLU A 49 -0.75 -2.15 9.12
CA GLU A 49 -2.12 -2.56 9.44
C GLU A 49 -2.16 -3.29 10.79
N SER A 50 -3.20 -3.05 11.59
CA SER A 50 -3.35 -3.71 12.89
C SER A 50 -3.57 -5.23 12.74
N VAL A 51 -2.86 -5.99 13.57
CA VAL A 51 -2.96 -7.45 13.68
C VAL A 51 -4.01 -7.79 14.74
N GLN A 52 -5.03 -8.55 14.35
CA GLN A 52 -6.06 -9.02 15.28
C GLN A 52 -5.45 -9.92 16.37
N GLY A 53 -5.77 -9.64 17.63
CA GLY A 53 -5.29 -10.39 18.79
C GLY A 53 -3.87 -10.05 19.27
N ALA A 54 -3.20 -9.06 18.67
CA ALA A 54 -1.90 -8.57 19.12
C ALA A 54 -2.06 -7.53 20.25
N ASP A 55 -1.23 -7.64 21.28
CA ASP A 55 -1.17 -6.66 22.39
C ASP A 55 -0.18 -5.52 22.10
N GLY A 56 0.73 -5.72 21.15
CA GLY A 56 1.65 -4.71 20.68
C GLY A 56 2.56 -5.19 19.56
N TYR A 57 3.56 -4.37 19.26
CA TYR A 57 4.51 -4.57 18.17
C TYR A 57 5.92 -4.25 18.62
N GLU A 58 6.91 -4.95 18.05
CA GLU A 58 8.30 -4.55 18.11
C GLU A 58 8.74 -4.01 16.76
N VAL A 59 9.43 -2.87 16.80
CA VAL A 59 9.93 -2.18 15.61
C VAL A 59 11.45 -2.20 15.61
N PHE A 60 12.00 -2.60 14.48
CA PHE A 60 13.42 -2.65 14.23
C PHE A 60 13.77 -1.75 13.05
N GLU A 61 14.95 -1.14 13.10
CA GLU A 61 15.49 -0.26 12.08
C GLU A 61 16.89 -0.74 11.67
N LYS A 62 17.20 -0.59 10.38
CA LYS A 62 18.54 -0.65 9.83
C LYS A 62 18.79 0.68 9.13
N ALA A 63 19.66 1.51 9.70
CA ALA A 63 20.14 2.74 9.06
C ALA A 63 21.15 2.39 7.95
N GLU A 64 21.47 3.36 7.09
CA GLU A 64 22.33 3.15 5.92
C GLU A 64 23.75 2.69 6.30
N GLU A 65 24.30 3.26 7.37
CA GLU A 65 25.60 2.90 7.95
C GLU A 65 25.60 1.55 8.70
N GLU A 66 24.43 0.99 9.02
CA GLU A 66 24.30 -0.23 9.81
C GLU A 66 24.23 -1.46 8.92
N ASN A 67 24.80 -2.57 9.37
CA ASN A 67 24.69 -3.86 8.67
C ASN A 67 23.55 -4.74 9.20
N VAL A 68 23.08 -4.47 10.42
CA VAL A 68 22.07 -5.27 11.13
C VAL A 68 20.82 -4.44 11.48
N PHE A 69 19.72 -5.13 11.76
CA PHE A 69 18.51 -4.50 12.27
C PHE A 69 18.56 -4.39 13.79
N LEU A 70 18.54 -3.17 14.31
CA LEU A 70 18.51 -2.87 15.74
C LEU A 70 17.07 -2.66 16.21
N LYS A 71 16.73 -3.18 17.40
CA LYS A 71 15.41 -2.96 18.01
C LYS A 71 15.32 -1.53 18.49
N LEU A 72 14.35 -0.77 17.97
CA LEU A 72 14.11 0.60 18.42
C LEU A 72 13.22 0.64 19.67
N ARG A 73 12.04 0.01 19.61
CA ARG A 73 11.08 -0.01 20.72
C ARG A 73 9.96 -1.02 20.55
N ALA A 74 9.26 -1.29 21.65
CA ALA A 74 7.92 -1.87 21.65
C ALA A 74 6.86 -0.76 21.65
N THR A 75 5.69 -1.01 21.04
CA THR A 75 4.59 -0.04 20.99
C THR A 75 3.23 -0.72 20.78
N LYS A 76 2.15 -0.08 21.25
CA LYS A 76 0.77 -0.46 20.93
C LYS A 76 0.22 0.25 19.67
N GLN A 77 0.91 1.31 19.22
CA GLN A 77 0.50 2.10 18.07
C GLN A 77 0.87 1.39 16.77
N CYS A 78 0.07 1.55 15.72
CA CYS A 78 0.35 1.02 14.37
C CYS A 78 1.00 2.07 13.43
N LYS A 79 1.47 3.19 14.01
CA LYS A 79 2.15 4.28 13.31
C LYS A 79 3.14 4.93 14.26
N LEU A 80 4.35 5.19 13.76
CA LEU A 80 5.40 5.91 14.46
C LEU A 80 5.99 6.99 13.55
N VAL A 81 6.39 8.09 14.16
CA VAL A 81 7.15 9.16 13.47
C VAL A 81 8.50 9.26 14.15
N PHE A 82 9.56 8.97 13.41
CA PHE A 82 10.94 9.15 13.85
C PHE A 82 11.43 10.49 13.33
N LYS A 83 11.72 11.40 14.26
CA LYS A 83 12.19 12.76 13.95
C LYS A 83 13.70 12.78 13.74
N ASN A 84 14.20 13.89 13.20
CA ASN A 84 15.63 14.21 13.11
C ASN A 84 16.46 13.11 12.44
N LYS A 85 15.90 12.48 11.40
CA LYS A 85 16.63 11.49 10.60
C LYS A 85 17.63 12.18 9.70
N LYS A 86 18.77 11.52 9.47
CA LYS A 86 19.84 12.04 8.61
C LYS A 86 19.30 12.22 7.20
N ARG A 87 19.31 13.47 6.73
CA ARG A 87 18.87 13.82 5.38
C ARG A 87 19.84 13.25 4.35
N GLY A 88 19.30 12.69 3.27
CA GLY A 88 20.06 12.02 2.22
C GLY A 88 20.28 10.53 2.46
N SER A 89 19.92 10.00 3.64
CA SER A 89 20.17 8.59 3.98
C SER A 89 18.96 7.69 3.78
N VAL A 90 19.25 6.42 3.58
CA VAL A 90 18.28 5.33 3.48
C VAL A 90 18.03 4.71 4.85
N TYR A 91 16.78 4.36 5.13
CA TYR A 91 16.39 3.59 6.30
C TYR A 91 15.51 2.41 5.89
N GLN A 92 15.70 1.28 6.58
CA GLN A 92 14.88 0.09 6.45
C GLN A 92 14.23 -0.26 7.79
N TYR A 93 12.99 -0.73 7.74
CA TYR A 93 12.22 -1.10 8.92
C TYR A 93 11.59 -2.47 8.77
N LYS A 94 11.51 -3.21 9.87
CA LYS A 94 10.67 -4.40 9.99
C LYS A 94 9.92 -4.38 11.30
N VAL A 95 8.71 -4.93 11.28
CA VAL A 95 7.78 -4.93 12.41
C VAL A 95 7.27 -6.34 12.64
N ARG A 96 7.20 -6.78 13.89
CA ARG A 96 6.52 -8.03 14.30
C ARG A 96 5.50 -7.73 15.40
N ALA A 97 4.39 -8.44 15.37
CA ALA A 97 3.37 -8.37 16.41
C ALA A 97 3.75 -9.27 17.59
N TYR A 98 3.27 -8.94 18.79
CA TYR A 98 3.35 -9.84 19.94
C TYR A 98 2.03 -9.88 20.72
N LYS A 99 1.80 -11.01 21.40
CA LYS A 99 0.72 -11.22 22.38
C LYS A 99 1.34 -11.57 23.71
N ILE A 100 0.85 -10.96 24.77
CA ILE A 100 1.25 -11.22 26.16
C ILE A 100 0.37 -12.35 26.69
N TYR A 101 0.99 -13.26 27.43
CA TYR A 101 0.29 -14.30 28.17
C TYR A 101 1.02 -14.56 29.48
N LYS A 102 0.31 -15.05 30.49
CA LYS A 102 0.93 -15.43 31.77
C LYS A 102 1.27 -16.92 31.74
N LYS A 103 2.47 -17.26 32.20
CA LYS A 103 2.89 -18.64 32.46
C LYS A 103 3.62 -18.66 33.80
N ASN A 104 3.09 -19.43 34.76
CA ASN A 104 3.61 -19.51 36.13
C ASN A 104 3.74 -18.13 36.80
N GLY A 105 2.73 -17.26 36.65
CA GLY A 105 2.75 -15.90 37.21
C GLY A 105 3.56 -14.88 36.40
N GLU A 106 4.45 -15.31 35.49
CA GLU A 106 5.28 -14.42 34.69
C GLU A 106 4.64 -14.05 33.35
N GLU A 107 4.77 -12.78 32.95
CA GLU A 107 4.40 -12.34 31.61
C GLU A 107 5.41 -12.81 30.56
N LYS A 108 4.94 -13.57 29.58
CA LYS A 108 5.70 -14.00 28.42
C LYS A 108 5.09 -13.42 27.15
N ARG A 109 5.88 -13.36 26.07
CA ARG A 109 5.44 -12.86 24.76
C ARG A 109 5.54 -13.93 23.69
N ILE A 110 4.49 -14.08 22.90
CA ILE A 110 4.48 -14.87 21.66
C ILE A 110 4.58 -13.87 20.52
N TYR A 111 5.52 -14.08 19.61
CA TYR A 111 5.75 -13.19 18.48
C TYR A 111 5.23 -13.77 17.17
N SER A 112 4.73 -12.92 16.29
CA SER A 112 4.60 -13.27 14.88
C SER A 112 5.96 -13.30 14.19
N SER A 113 6.02 -13.84 12.97
CA SER A 113 7.11 -13.49 12.05
C SER A 113 7.09 -12.00 11.71
N PHE A 114 8.21 -11.49 11.20
CA PHE A 114 8.29 -10.11 10.72
C PHE A 114 7.41 -9.90 9.48
N GLY A 115 6.80 -8.72 9.39
CA GLY A 115 6.22 -8.21 8.15
C GLY A 115 7.30 -7.96 7.09
N ALA A 116 6.87 -7.55 5.89
CA ALA A 116 7.80 -7.15 4.83
C ALA A 116 8.69 -5.99 5.28
N VAL A 117 9.93 -5.95 4.79
CA VAL A 117 10.85 -4.84 5.05
C VAL A 117 10.36 -3.61 4.29
N ALA A 118 10.19 -2.50 5.01
CA ALA A 118 9.86 -1.21 4.43
C ALA A 118 11.12 -0.35 4.31
N ARG A 119 11.50 -0.02 3.08
CA ARG A 119 12.65 0.85 2.77
C ARG A 119 12.17 2.24 2.41
N THR A 120 12.88 3.27 2.86
CA THR A 120 12.62 4.65 2.47
C THR A 120 13.89 5.50 2.45
N THR A 121 13.89 6.55 1.63
CA THR A 121 14.97 7.55 1.58
C THR A 121 14.47 8.85 2.21
N VAL A 122 15.21 9.39 3.18
CA VAL A 122 14.96 10.75 3.67
C VAL A 122 15.62 11.73 2.70
N ALA A 123 14.84 12.59 2.05
CA ALA A 123 15.37 13.47 1.00
C ALA A 123 16.38 14.49 1.56
N LYS A 124 17.49 14.70 0.83
CA LYS A 124 18.59 15.60 1.24
C LYS A 124 18.12 17.05 1.45
N ASN A 125 17.37 17.60 0.49
CA ASN A 125 16.95 19.01 0.47
C ASN A 125 15.50 19.20 -0.01
N SER A 126 14.64 18.21 0.22
CA SER A 126 13.25 18.20 -0.24
C SER A 126 12.36 17.53 0.80
N THR A 127 11.04 17.58 0.61
CA THR A 127 10.10 16.88 1.49
C THR A 127 10.17 15.37 1.28
N SER A 128 10.17 14.89 0.04
CA SER A 128 10.26 13.45 -0.25
C SER A 128 11.02 13.15 -1.55
N THR A 129 10.96 11.90 -2.03
CA THR A 129 11.60 11.46 -3.28
C THR A 129 10.61 10.85 -4.26
N ILE A 130 10.93 10.87 -5.56
CA ILE A 130 10.12 10.19 -6.61
C ILE A 130 9.96 8.70 -6.28
N LYS A 131 11.02 8.07 -5.75
CA LYS A 131 10.99 6.69 -5.26
C LYS A 131 9.97 6.49 -4.15
N ASN A 132 9.95 7.35 -3.12
CA ASN A 132 8.96 7.27 -2.03
C ASN A 132 7.53 7.43 -2.55
N PHE A 133 7.30 8.33 -3.52
CA PHE A 133 5.99 8.52 -4.15
C PHE A 133 5.50 7.25 -4.85
N LEU A 134 6.34 6.62 -5.68
CA LEU A 134 5.97 5.41 -6.39
C LEU A 134 5.85 4.20 -5.46
N THR A 135 6.73 4.06 -4.46
CA THR A 135 6.62 3.02 -3.42
C THR A 135 5.29 3.16 -2.66
N THR A 136 4.91 4.38 -2.28
CA THR A 136 3.62 4.67 -1.64
C THR A 136 2.46 4.30 -2.54
N ALA A 137 2.48 4.73 -3.81
CA ALA A 137 1.42 4.45 -4.77
C ALA A 137 1.24 2.95 -5.06
N LEU A 138 2.30 2.15 -4.92
CA LEU A 138 2.24 0.68 -5.07
C LEU A 138 1.77 -0.06 -3.82
N ALA A 139 1.78 0.59 -2.64
CA ALA A 139 1.42 -0.06 -1.39
C ALA A 139 -0.01 -0.66 -1.37
N PRO A 140 -1.06 0.01 -1.90
CA PRO A 140 -2.42 -0.56 -1.94
C PRO A 140 -2.68 -1.57 -3.08
N VAL A 141 -1.72 -1.79 -3.99
CA VAL A 141 -1.87 -2.72 -5.13
C VAL A 141 -2.22 -4.11 -4.64
N GLY A 142 -3.25 -4.72 -5.23
CA GLY A 142 -3.65 -6.09 -4.91
C GLY A 142 -4.36 -6.27 -3.58
N SER A 143 -4.60 -5.20 -2.82
CA SER A 143 -5.28 -5.25 -1.52
C SER A 143 -6.36 -4.19 -1.31
N THR A 144 -6.60 -3.31 -2.28
CA THR A 144 -7.58 -2.23 -2.17
C THR A 144 -8.54 -2.25 -3.36
N MET A 145 -9.84 -2.37 -3.08
CA MET A 145 -10.88 -2.36 -4.10
C MET A 145 -11.18 -0.94 -4.59
N TYR A 146 -11.71 -0.83 -5.81
CA TYR A 146 -12.24 0.43 -6.33
C TYR A 146 -13.59 0.70 -5.68
N ILE A 147 -13.72 1.83 -4.99
CA ILE A 147 -14.97 2.30 -4.41
C ILE A 147 -15.23 3.69 -4.96
N TRP A 148 -16.34 3.90 -5.66
CA TRP A 148 -16.72 5.24 -6.14
C TRP A 148 -16.87 6.18 -4.94
N GLY A 149 -16.17 7.32 -4.95
CA GLY A 149 -16.09 8.25 -3.81
C GLY A 149 -15.10 7.81 -2.72
N GLY A 150 -14.44 6.66 -2.85
CA GLY A 150 -13.44 6.21 -1.89
C GLY A 150 -12.27 7.18 -1.82
N GLY A 151 -11.92 7.63 -0.61
CA GLY A 151 -10.90 8.67 -0.37
C GLY A 151 -11.45 10.09 -0.31
N TRP A 152 -12.66 10.34 -0.81
CA TRP A 152 -13.36 11.61 -0.69
C TRP A 152 -14.07 11.76 0.66
N ASN A 153 -14.36 13.00 1.02
CA ASN A 153 -15.35 13.30 2.05
C ASN A 153 -16.77 13.07 1.49
N LYS A 154 -17.77 12.96 2.37
CA LYS A 154 -19.16 12.71 1.95
C LYS A 154 -19.72 13.82 1.04
N ALA A 155 -19.24 15.05 1.20
CA ALA A 155 -19.65 16.20 0.40
C ALA A 155 -19.03 16.24 -1.02
N ASP A 156 -18.10 15.32 -1.34
CA ASP A 156 -17.38 15.28 -2.61
C ASP A 156 -16.62 16.60 -2.95
N THR A 157 -16.18 17.31 -1.92
CA THR A 157 -15.47 18.59 -2.04
C THR A 157 -13.96 18.47 -1.82
N GLY A 158 -13.49 17.33 -1.29
CA GLY A 158 -12.07 17.08 -1.08
C GLY A 158 -11.81 15.78 -0.35
N ALA A 159 -10.62 15.68 0.25
CA ALA A 159 -10.19 14.47 0.94
C ALA A 159 -11.05 14.17 2.18
N GLY A 160 -11.51 12.93 2.29
CA GLY A 160 -12.12 12.39 3.49
C GLY A 160 -11.09 11.65 4.35
N THR A 161 -11.57 10.93 5.36
CA THR A 161 -10.73 10.21 6.33
C THR A 161 -9.69 9.30 5.68
N ASP A 162 -10.06 8.61 4.59
CA ASP A 162 -9.13 7.75 3.86
C ASP A 162 -8.09 8.55 3.07
N GLY A 163 -8.47 9.65 2.40
CA GLY A 163 -7.53 10.53 1.69
C GLY A 163 -6.59 11.32 2.61
N LEU A 164 -6.94 11.48 3.89
CA LEU A 164 -6.19 12.18 4.93
C LEU A 164 -5.39 11.24 5.85
N ARG A 165 -5.37 9.93 5.56
CA ARG A 165 -4.74 8.93 6.42
C ARG A 165 -3.28 8.71 6.04
N ILE A 166 -2.44 8.62 7.07
CA ILE A 166 -1.10 8.04 6.96
C ILE A 166 -1.17 6.52 7.00
N GLY A 167 -0.52 5.88 6.04
CA GLY A 167 -0.50 4.43 5.90
C GLY A 167 -1.76 3.87 5.27
N LEU A 168 -1.77 2.55 5.08
CA LEU A 168 -2.93 1.83 4.57
C LEU A 168 -4.02 1.71 5.64
N ASN A 169 -5.28 1.64 5.20
CA ASN A 169 -6.39 1.28 6.06
C ASN A 169 -6.58 -0.25 6.04
N ALA A 170 -6.51 -0.90 7.21
CA ALA A 170 -6.72 -2.34 7.35
C ALA A 170 -8.08 -2.80 6.80
N SER A 171 -9.10 -1.93 6.84
CA SER A 171 -10.42 -2.22 6.28
C SER A 171 -10.41 -2.40 4.76
N TRP A 172 -9.50 -1.73 4.03
CA TRP A 172 -9.35 -1.92 2.58
C TRP A 172 -8.98 -3.38 2.26
N ARG A 173 -7.96 -3.91 2.96
CA ARG A 173 -7.52 -5.31 2.79
C ARG A 173 -8.59 -6.30 3.24
N LYS A 174 -9.22 -6.06 4.39
CA LYS A 174 -10.31 -6.90 4.91
C LYS A 174 -11.47 -6.96 3.92
N PHE A 175 -11.87 -5.82 3.36
CA PHE A 175 -12.92 -5.77 2.35
C PHE A 175 -12.49 -6.46 1.06
N CYS A 176 -11.29 -6.17 0.56
CA CYS A 176 -10.74 -6.81 -0.63
C CYS A 176 -10.70 -8.34 -0.53
N ALA A 177 -10.30 -8.88 0.63
CA ALA A 177 -10.20 -10.32 0.85
C ALA A 177 -11.55 -11.05 0.73
N LYS A 178 -12.67 -10.36 1.00
CA LYS A 178 -14.03 -10.92 0.90
C LYS A 178 -14.58 -10.95 -0.54
N GLN A 179 -13.97 -10.19 -1.46
CA GLN A 179 -14.52 -10.05 -2.81
C GLN A 179 -14.22 -11.26 -3.70
N LYS A 180 -15.15 -11.61 -4.57
CA LYS A 180 -15.01 -12.67 -5.59
C LYS A 180 -14.72 -12.05 -6.96
N ALA A 181 -14.40 -12.88 -7.96
CA ALA A 181 -14.19 -12.42 -9.34
C ALA A 181 -15.41 -11.65 -9.91
N SER A 182 -16.62 -11.93 -9.40
CA SER A 182 -17.87 -11.25 -9.75
C SER A 182 -18.09 -9.87 -9.11
N TYR A 183 -17.06 -9.29 -8.48
CA TYR A 183 -17.16 -7.99 -7.83
C TYR A 183 -17.71 -6.89 -8.76
N ASN A 184 -18.79 -6.24 -8.33
CA ASN A 184 -19.41 -5.12 -9.03
C ASN A 184 -19.38 -3.87 -8.16
N TYR A 185 -18.53 -2.90 -8.53
CA TYR A 185 -18.37 -1.66 -7.78
C TYR A 185 -19.66 -0.84 -7.66
N ARG A 186 -20.64 -1.01 -8.59
CA ARG A 186 -21.91 -0.27 -8.57
C ARG A 186 -22.73 -0.60 -7.32
N LYS A 187 -22.61 -1.83 -6.79
CA LYS A 187 -23.24 -2.27 -5.54
C LYS A 187 -22.53 -1.77 -4.27
N HIS A 188 -21.37 -1.11 -4.44
CA HIS A 188 -20.52 -0.66 -3.33
C HIS A 188 -20.08 0.81 -3.49
N ARG A 189 -20.84 1.62 -4.25
CA ARG A 189 -20.58 3.06 -4.36
C ARG A 189 -20.68 3.69 -2.97
N PHE A 190 -19.78 4.63 -2.67
CA PHE A 190 -19.75 5.36 -1.41
C PHE A 190 -19.62 4.48 -0.15
N ALA A 191 -19.15 3.23 -0.28
CA ALA A 191 -18.76 2.41 0.86
C ALA A 191 -17.41 2.91 1.44
N PHE A 192 -17.41 4.13 1.96
CA PHE A 192 -16.24 4.82 2.52
C PHE A 192 -15.52 3.93 3.55
N GLY A 193 -14.19 3.96 3.57
CA GLY A 193 -13.39 3.09 4.46
C GLY A 193 -13.02 1.72 3.88
N ASN A 194 -13.63 1.30 2.76
CA ASN A 194 -13.41 -0.03 2.16
C ASN A 194 -12.56 -0.03 0.88
N GLY A 195 -12.22 1.15 0.36
CA GLY A 195 -11.40 1.27 -0.83
C GLY A 195 -11.23 2.71 -1.30
N LEU A 196 -10.71 2.87 -2.50
CA LEU A 196 -10.34 4.17 -3.07
C LEU A 196 -10.87 4.26 -4.51
N ASP A 197 -11.38 5.41 -4.94
CA ASP A 197 -11.49 5.69 -6.37
C ASP A 197 -10.16 6.20 -6.94
N CYS A 198 -10.14 6.57 -8.23
CA CYS A 198 -8.94 7.05 -8.89
C CYS A 198 -8.38 8.34 -8.25
N SER A 199 -9.23 9.32 -7.94
CA SER A 199 -8.84 10.58 -7.32
C SER A 199 -8.43 10.42 -5.86
N GLY A 200 -9.19 9.64 -5.09
CA GLY A 200 -8.88 9.30 -3.71
C GLY A 200 -7.55 8.56 -3.59
N PHE A 201 -7.26 7.65 -4.52
CA PHE A 201 -5.98 6.95 -4.59
C PHE A 201 -4.79 7.89 -4.83
N VAL A 202 -4.88 8.77 -5.83
CA VAL A 202 -3.78 9.72 -6.10
C VAL A 202 -3.62 10.71 -4.95
N GLY A 203 -4.73 11.26 -4.44
CA GLY A 203 -4.70 12.18 -3.30
C GLY A 203 -4.10 11.55 -2.03
N TRP A 204 -4.46 10.30 -1.71
CA TRP A 204 -3.85 9.55 -0.61
C TRP A 204 -2.35 9.33 -0.84
N SER A 205 -1.94 9.01 -2.07
CA SER A 205 -0.53 8.80 -2.41
C SER A 205 0.29 10.08 -2.23
N VAL A 206 -0.23 11.23 -2.67
CA VAL A 206 0.38 12.55 -2.47
C VAL A 206 0.41 12.93 -0.99
N TYR A 207 -0.66 12.64 -0.24
CA TYR A 207 -0.74 12.92 1.20
C TYR A 207 0.38 12.22 1.98
N ASN A 208 0.62 10.94 1.69
CA ASN A 208 1.55 10.09 2.41
C ASN A 208 3.03 10.43 2.20
N ILE A 209 3.36 11.22 1.17
CA ILE A 209 4.71 11.77 0.96
C ILE A 209 4.87 13.22 1.42
N ASN A 210 3.79 13.87 1.87
CA ASN A 210 3.81 15.27 2.29
C ASN A 210 3.54 15.47 3.78
N LYS A 211 2.82 14.53 4.42
CA LYS A 211 2.36 14.67 5.81
C LYS A 211 2.88 13.53 6.70
N THR A 212 2.98 13.82 7.99
CA THR A 212 3.45 12.86 9.01
C THR A 212 2.34 12.42 9.99
N LYS A 213 1.17 13.06 9.93
CA LYS A 213 0.02 12.80 10.80
C LYS A 213 -1.24 12.64 9.95
N ASN A 214 -2.27 12.03 10.53
CA ASN A 214 -3.58 12.02 9.88
C ASN A 214 -4.12 13.45 9.86
N GLY A 215 -4.79 13.82 8.78
CA GLY A 215 -5.24 15.18 8.55
C GLY A 215 -6.64 15.46 9.03
N LYS A 216 -6.98 16.75 9.05
CA LYS A 216 -8.34 17.25 9.20
C LYS A 216 -8.92 17.60 7.82
N GLN A 217 -10.25 17.72 7.74
CA GLN A 217 -10.92 18.16 6.51
C GLN A 217 -10.30 19.47 5.99
N GLY A 218 -10.12 19.56 4.67
CA GLY A 218 -9.44 20.70 4.02
C GLY A 218 -7.92 20.58 3.91
N GLN A 219 -7.28 19.63 4.60
CA GLN A 219 -5.81 19.48 4.58
C GLN A 219 -5.29 18.42 3.57
N GLY A 220 -6.15 17.90 2.71
CA GLY A 220 -5.83 16.78 1.83
C GLY A 220 -5.61 17.16 0.37
N TYR A 221 -5.25 16.17 -0.44
CA TYR A 221 -4.87 16.36 -1.85
C TYR A 221 -5.78 15.64 -2.83
N VAL A 222 -6.95 15.17 -2.38
CA VAL A 222 -7.97 14.60 -3.25
C VAL A 222 -8.69 15.73 -3.97
N THR A 223 -8.76 15.64 -5.29
CA THR A 223 -9.43 16.61 -6.16
C THR A 223 -9.98 15.92 -7.38
N LYS A 224 -10.84 16.60 -8.15
CA LYS A 224 -11.49 16.04 -9.32
C LYS A 224 -10.42 15.59 -10.33
N ALA A 225 -10.63 14.43 -10.94
CA ALA A 225 -9.69 13.86 -11.90
C ALA A 225 -9.28 14.87 -12.99
N SER A 226 -10.24 15.66 -13.48
CA SER A 226 -10.03 16.70 -14.49
C SER A 226 -9.13 17.86 -14.06
N LYS A 227 -9.00 18.11 -12.75
CA LYS A 227 -8.30 19.27 -12.19
C LYS A 227 -6.97 18.93 -11.54
N ALA A 228 -6.74 17.67 -11.16
CA ALA A 228 -5.59 17.32 -10.32
C ALA A 228 -4.24 17.78 -10.89
N ALA A 229 -3.99 17.55 -12.19
CA ALA A 229 -2.73 17.96 -12.80
C ALA A 229 -2.49 19.47 -12.71
N SER A 230 -3.50 20.29 -13.00
CA SER A 230 -3.35 21.76 -12.93
C SER A 230 -3.31 22.25 -11.48
N THR A 231 -4.09 21.65 -10.58
CA THR A 231 -4.06 21.95 -9.13
C THR A 231 -2.68 21.70 -8.53
N TYR A 232 -2.07 20.53 -8.78
CA TYR A 232 -0.75 20.22 -8.23
C TYR A 232 0.36 21.10 -8.81
N ALA A 233 0.24 21.52 -10.08
CA ALA A 233 1.14 22.51 -10.65
C ALA A 233 1.00 23.88 -9.99
N LYS A 234 -0.22 24.30 -9.65
CA LYS A 234 -0.49 25.57 -8.93
C LYS A 234 0.10 25.60 -7.52
N TYR A 235 0.33 24.45 -6.89
CA TYR A 235 1.12 24.38 -5.65
C TYR A 235 2.62 24.66 -5.85
N GLY A 236 3.08 24.87 -7.08
CA GLY A 236 4.49 25.12 -7.40
C GLY A 236 5.36 23.86 -7.41
N TRP A 237 4.76 22.67 -7.33
CA TRP A 237 5.49 21.40 -7.20
C TRP A 237 6.02 20.85 -8.51
N GLY A 238 5.53 21.36 -9.64
CA GLY A 238 5.77 20.78 -10.93
C GLY A 238 5.28 21.62 -12.09
N THR A 239 5.22 20.98 -13.25
CA THR A 239 4.74 21.59 -14.49
C THR A 239 3.42 20.95 -14.90
N TYR A 240 2.57 21.74 -15.54
CA TYR A 240 1.33 21.29 -16.14
C TYR A 240 1.45 21.34 -17.66
N LYS A 241 1.00 20.29 -18.34
CA LYS A 241 0.77 20.28 -19.78
C LYS A 241 -0.68 19.92 -20.05
N LYS A 242 -1.35 20.71 -20.90
CA LYS A 242 -2.65 20.33 -21.47
C LYS A 242 -2.49 19.08 -22.34
N THR A 243 -3.57 18.34 -22.55
CA THR A 243 -3.62 17.07 -23.28
C THR A 243 -2.83 17.08 -24.60
N ILE A 244 -3.10 18.06 -25.48
CA ILE A 244 -2.45 18.16 -26.81
C ILE A 244 -0.93 18.37 -26.76
N ALA A 245 -0.42 18.91 -25.64
CA ALA A 245 0.99 19.19 -25.43
C ALA A 245 1.76 18.02 -24.78
N VAL A 246 1.08 16.93 -24.40
CA VAL A 246 1.74 15.76 -23.82
C VAL A 246 2.40 14.93 -24.92
N LYS A 247 3.71 14.69 -24.79
CA LYS A 247 4.53 13.93 -25.76
C LYS A 247 5.36 12.81 -25.12
N ASP A 248 5.46 12.79 -23.80
CA ASP A 248 6.30 11.86 -23.05
C ASP A 248 5.70 11.53 -21.67
N TRP A 249 6.11 10.39 -21.10
CA TRP A 249 5.68 9.90 -19.79
C TRP A 249 6.90 9.48 -18.98
N LYS A 250 7.03 10.06 -17.78
CA LYS A 250 8.13 9.79 -16.85
C LYS A 250 7.61 9.17 -15.56
N PRO A 251 8.41 8.32 -14.90
CA PRO A 251 8.07 7.78 -13.59
C PRO A 251 7.67 8.90 -12.61
N GLY A 252 6.49 8.74 -12.00
CA GLY A 252 5.90 9.71 -11.07
C GLY A 252 4.97 10.75 -11.70
N ASP A 253 4.88 10.84 -13.04
CA ASP A 253 3.89 11.72 -13.67
C ASP A 253 2.46 11.36 -13.22
N ILE A 254 1.64 12.39 -13.00
CA ILE A 254 0.22 12.25 -12.68
C ILE A 254 -0.58 12.69 -13.89
N MET A 255 -1.40 11.78 -14.41
CA MET A 255 -2.12 11.97 -15.66
C MET A 255 -3.60 12.18 -15.34
N SER A 256 -4.18 13.28 -15.80
CA SER A 256 -5.54 13.75 -15.45
C SER A 256 -6.42 13.90 -16.69
N SER A 257 -7.58 13.25 -16.71
CA SER A 257 -8.62 13.41 -17.74
C SER A 257 -9.97 13.77 -17.10
N PRO A 258 -11.01 14.09 -17.90
CA PRO A 258 -12.35 14.35 -17.37
C PRO A 258 -12.90 13.25 -16.45
N THR A 259 -12.54 11.99 -16.71
CA THR A 259 -13.14 10.82 -16.04
C THR A 259 -12.18 10.07 -15.13
N HIS A 260 -10.87 10.18 -15.35
CA HIS A 260 -9.87 9.34 -14.67
C HIS A 260 -8.58 10.07 -14.36
N ILE A 261 -7.88 9.55 -13.35
CA ILE A 261 -6.54 10.01 -12.96
C ILE A 261 -5.67 8.81 -12.59
N TYR A 262 -4.42 8.80 -13.02
CA TYR A 262 -3.48 7.71 -12.73
C TYR A 262 -2.04 8.19 -12.53
N ILE A 263 -1.20 7.32 -11.99
CA ILE A 263 0.24 7.57 -11.77
C ILE A 263 1.06 6.72 -12.72
N VAL A 264 2.00 7.34 -13.44
CA VAL A 264 2.94 6.66 -14.34
C VAL A 264 4.03 5.96 -13.53
N VAL A 265 4.22 4.67 -13.77
CA VAL A 265 5.37 3.91 -13.26
C VAL A 265 6.56 4.04 -14.20
N GLY A 266 6.32 4.01 -15.52
CA GLY A 266 7.35 4.28 -16.51
C GLY A 266 6.93 3.90 -17.93
N ARG A 267 7.71 4.37 -18.90
CA ARG A 267 7.52 4.08 -20.33
C ARG A 267 8.38 2.90 -20.78
N CYS A 268 7.88 2.14 -21.76
CA CYS A 268 8.57 1.02 -22.42
C CYS A 268 9.08 1.45 -23.81
N ALA A 269 9.96 0.63 -24.40
CA ALA A 269 10.61 0.96 -25.68
C ALA A 269 9.60 1.05 -26.84
N ASP A 270 8.59 0.18 -26.85
CA ASP A 270 7.49 0.18 -27.83
C ASP A 270 6.52 1.40 -27.71
N GLY A 271 6.77 2.30 -26.74
CA GLY A 271 5.95 3.48 -26.47
C GLY A 271 4.78 3.24 -25.52
N SER A 272 4.54 2.00 -25.09
CA SER A 272 3.54 1.70 -24.07
C SER A 272 3.99 2.16 -22.68
N VAL A 273 3.03 2.40 -21.78
CA VAL A 273 3.28 2.94 -20.44
C VAL A 273 2.73 1.99 -19.39
N VAL A 274 3.55 1.68 -18.38
CA VAL A 274 3.10 1.03 -17.14
C VAL A 274 2.61 2.11 -16.18
N LEU A 275 1.44 1.87 -15.60
CA LEU A 275 0.79 2.78 -14.66
C LEU A 275 0.22 2.03 -13.46
N VAL A 276 0.06 2.73 -12.35
CA VAL A 276 -0.75 2.29 -11.21
C VAL A 276 -2.01 3.15 -11.14
N HIS A 277 -3.15 2.48 -11.01
CA HIS A 277 -4.46 3.13 -11.09
C HIS A 277 -5.49 2.39 -10.24
N SER A 278 -6.29 3.15 -9.48
CA SER A 278 -7.54 2.64 -8.90
C SER A 278 -8.69 2.77 -9.91
N SER A 279 -9.06 1.65 -10.51
CA SER A 279 -10.21 1.52 -11.40
C SER A 279 -10.82 0.13 -11.23
N PRO A 280 -12.10 -0.11 -11.53
CA PRO A 280 -12.71 -1.43 -11.36
C PRO A 280 -11.81 -2.57 -11.90
N ALA A 281 -11.51 -3.60 -11.11
CA ALA A 281 -12.02 -3.90 -9.77
C ALA A 281 -11.32 -3.19 -8.58
N GLY A 282 -10.13 -2.61 -8.77
CA GLY A 282 -9.40 -1.84 -7.74
C GLY A 282 -7.97 -1.49 -8.12
N VAL A 283 -7.14 -1.17 -7.11
CA VAL A 283 -5.79 -0.66 -7.32
C VAL A 283 -4.88 -1.74 -7.88
N ARG A 284 -4.36 -1.52 -9.09
CA ARG A 284 -3.47 -2.47 -9.77
C ARG A 284 -2.46 -1.78 -10.67
N LEU A 285 -1.39 -2.52 -10.98
CA LEU A 285 -0.56 -2.24 -12.13
C LEU A 285 -1.35 -2.54 -13.42
N SER A 286 -1.20 -1.67 -14.40
CA SER A 286 -1.75 -1.86 -15.75
C SER A 286 -0.76 -1.35 -16.80
N GLY A 287 -0.93 -1.80 -18.04
CA GLY A 287 -0.20 -1.32 -19.21
C GLY A 287 -1.14 -0.78 -20.27
N THR A 288 -0.73 0.29 -20.94
CA THR A 288 -1.40 0.78 -22.15
C THR A 288 -1.02 -0.08 -23.37
N PRO A 289 -1.73 0.05 -24.50
CA PRO A 289 -1.24 -0.47 -25.78
C PRO A 289 0.07 0.23 -26.17
N ASP A 290 0.76 -0.30 -27.17
CA ASP A 290 1.93 0.36 -27.76
C ASP A 290 1.53 1.55 -28.64
N LYS A 291 2.53 2.23 -29.22
CA LYS A 291 2.29 3.40 -30.09
C LYS A 291 1.38 3.11 -31.30
N LYS A 292 1.32 1.85 -31.75
CA LYS A 292 0.48 1.39 -32.87
C LYS A 292 -0.91 0.93 -32.41
N GLY A 293 -1.21 0.99 -31.11
CA GLY A 293 -2.49 0.54 -30.53
C GLY A 293 -2.54 -0.96 -30.24
N ARG A 294 -1.43 -1.71 -30.35
CA ARG A 294 -1.41 -3.16 -30.12
C ARG A 294 -1.49 -3.46 -28.62
N THR A 295 -2.46 -4.30 -28.23
CA THR A 295 -2.73 -4.59 -26.80
C THR A 295 -1.79 -5.62 -26.17
N ASN A 296 -0.92 -6.26 -26.97
CA ASN A 296 0.14 -7.16 -26.49
C ASN A 296 1.48 -6.42 -26.31
N SER A 297 1.41 -5.21 -25.75
CA SER A 297 2.56 -4.33 -25.53
C SER A 297 3.49 -4.82 -24.42
N GLU A 298 4.69 -4.27 -24.39
CA GLU A 298 5.66 -4.48 -23.30
C GLU A 298 5.08 -4.09 -21.94
N ALA A 299 4.39 -2.95 -21.85
CA ALA A 299 3.79 -2.51 -20.59
C ALA A 299 2.73 -3.49 -20.07
N VAL A 300 1.88 -4.02 -20.94
CA VAL A 300 0.87 -5.03 -20.55
C VAL A 300 1.55 -6.30 -20.08
N LYS A 301 2.60 -6.76 -20.77
CA LYS A 301 3.38 -7.95 -20.37
C LYS A 301 4.05 -7.73 -19.01
N LEU A 302 4.68 -6.56 -18.79
CA LEU A 302 5.30 -6.21 -17.51
C LEU A 302 4.28 -6.15 -16.38
N ALA A 303 3.16 -5.44 -16.56
CA ALA A 303 2.11 -5.34 -15.55
C ALA A 303 1.57 -6.75 -15.18
N LYS A 304 1.28 -7.60 -16.17
CA LYS A 304 0.87 -9.00 -15.93
C LYS A 304 1.91 -9.79 -15.17
N LYS A 305 3.19 -9.72 -15.57
CA LYS A 305 4.31 -10.42 -14.90
C LYS A 305 4.37 -10.07 -13.41
N TYR A 306 4.36 -8.78 -13.08
CA TYR A 306 4.46 -8.32 -11.70
C TYR A 306 3.18 -8.60 -10.90
N MET A 307 1.99 -8.42 -11.49
CA MET A 307 0.73 -8.75 -10.84
C MET A 307 0.62 -10.26 -10.52
N LYS A 308 1.02 -11.13 -11.45
CA LYS A 308 1.03 -12.58 -11.24
C LYS A 308 2.05 -13.01 -10.17
N LYS A 309 3.26 -12.44 -10.19
CA LYS A 309 4.34 -12.80 -9.25
C LYS A 309 4.06 -12.34 -7.82
N TYR A 310 3.71 -11.07 -7.64
CA TYR A 310 3.63 -10.46 -6.30
C TYR A 310 2.22 -10.39 -5.73
N TYR A 311 1.18 -10.55 -6.55
CA TYR A 311 -0.22 -10.48 -6.14
C TYR A 311 -1.07 -11.62 -6.73
N PRO A 312 -0.65 -12.89 -6.61
CA PRO A 312 -1.29 -14.01 -7.31
C PRO A 312 -2.78 -14.18 -6.97
N SER A 313 -3.16 -14.03 -5.68
CA SER A 313 -4.56 -14.14 -5.26
C SER A 313 -5.45 -13.02 -5.82
N TRP A 314 -4.89 -11.84 -6.06
CA TRP A 314 -5.58 -10.78 -6.79
C TRP A 314 -5.68 -11.13 -8.27
N TYR A 315 -4.55 -11.50 -8.89
CA TYR A 315 -4.47 -11.78 -10.32
C TYR A 315 -5.40 -12.92 -10.75
N LYS A 316 -5.56 -13.96 -9.92
CA LYS A 316 -6.52 -15.06 -10.15
C LYS A 316 -7.97 -14.55 -10.24
N ARG A 317 -8.35 -13.57 -9.41
CA ARG A 317 -9.70 -12.99 -9.40
C ARG A 317 -9.90 -11.94 -10.50
N TYR A 318 -8.86 -11.17 -10.78
CA TYR A 318 -8.91 -10.01 -11.69
C TYR A 318 -7.67 -9.99 -12.61
N PRO A 319 -7.62 -10.83 -13.67
CA PRO A 319 -6.41 -11.03 -14.49
C PRO A 319 -6.12 -9.90 -15.48
N SER A 320 -7.07 -8.98 -15.70
CA SER A 320 -6.91 -7.89 -16.68
C SER A 320 -6.00 -6.79 -16.14
N CYS A 321 -4.85 -6.62 -16.81
CA CYS A 321 -3.91 -5.51 -16.61
C CYS A 321 -3.85 -4.57 -17.82
N LYS A 322 -4.82 -4.64 -18.74
CA LYS A 322 -4.83 -3.83 -19.97
C LYS A 322 -5.58 -2.51 -19.75
N LYS A 323 -5.08 -1.46 -20.38
CA LYS A 323 -5.79 -0.20 -20.64
C LYS A 323 -5.91 0.01 -22.14
N ASP A 324 -6.83 0.86 -22.53
CA ASP A 324 -7.05 1.26 -23.91
C ASP A 324 -6.16 2.46 -24.30
N LYS A 325 -6.23 2.88 -25.57
CA LYS A 325 -5.37 3.92 -26.15
C LYS A 325 -5.64 5.30 -25.55
N SER A 326 -6.84 5.59 -25.02
CA SER A 326 -7.16 6.88 -24.40
C SER A 326 -6.19 7.25 -23.27
N TYR A 327 -5.65 6.24 -22.58
CA TYR A 327 -4.66 6.42 -21.52
C TYR A 327 -3.36 7.06 -22.00
N LEU A 328 -3.10 7.09 -23.32
CA LEU A 328 -1.96 7.77 -23.93
C LEU A 328 -2.34 9.10 -24.60
N THR A 329 -3.61 9.39 -24.85
CA THR A 329 -4.02 10.52 -25.71
C THR A 329 -4.88 11.55 -25.01
N ASP A 330 -5.65 11.16 -23.98
CA ASP A 330 -6.78 11.97 -23.49
C ASP A 330 -6.50 12.65 -22.14
N TYR A 331 -5.24 12.61 -21.70
CA TYR A 331 -4.84 13.03 -20.37
C TYR A 331 -3.91 14.25 -20.41
N ALA A 332 -4.24 15.26 -19.62
CA ALA A 332 -3.31 16.30 -19.22
C ALA A 332 -2.26 15.72 -18.26
N GLN A 333 -1.10 16.35 -18.19
CA GLN A 333 0.04 15.87 -17.41
C GLN A 333 0.40 16.87 -16.33
N PHE A 334 0.58 16.34 -15.11
CA PHE A 334 1.42 16.96 -14.11
C PHE A 334 2.73 16.19 -14.00
N ARG A 335 3.83 16.93 -14.09
CA ARG A 335 5.18 16.40 -13.91
C ARG A 335 5.86 17.11 -12.76
N TRP A 336 6.30 16.33 -11.78
CA TRP A 336 7.11 16.82 -10.67
C TRP A 336 8.37 17.54 -11.15
N ARG A 337 8.64 18.72 -10.58
CA ARG A 337 9.92 19.41 -10.74
C ARG A 337 10.84 18.97 -9.60
N ALA A 338 11.60 17.91 -9.82
CA ALA A 338 12.57 17.43 -8.84
C ALA A 338 13.75 18.40 -8.68
N GLY A 339 14.14 18.71 -7.44
CA GLY A 339 15.30 19.58 -7.20
C GLY A 339 15.47 20.06 -5.76
N LYS A 340 16.59 20.74 -5.49
CA LYS A 340 16.89 21.35 -4.18
C LYS A 340 15.81 22.38 -3.81
N GLY A 341 15.31 22.31 -2.56
CA GLY A 341 14.26 23.21 -2.06
C GLY A 341 12.88 22.98 -2.68
N LYS A 342 12.69 21.92 -3.48
CA LYS A 342 11.40 21.53 -4.06
C LYS A 342 10.69 20.51 -3.18
N MET A 343 9.40 20.32 -3.44
CA MET A 343 8.58 19.31 -2.74
C MET A 343 9.21 17.91 -2.82
N ILE A 344 9.76 17.56 -3.99
CA ILE A 344 10.32 16.23 -4.23
C ILE A 344 11.73 16.34 -4.84
N SER A 345 12.58 15.37 -4.54
CA SER A 345 13.85 15.14 -5.23
C SER A 345 13.86 13.80 -5.97
N ASP A 346 14.84 13.60 -6.84
CA ASP A 346 15.03 12.34 -7.57
C ASP A 346 16.47 11.82 -7.45
N PRO A 347 16.94 11.52 -6.22
CA PRO A 347 18.33 11.08 -6.00
C PRO A 347 18.62 9.74 -6.70
N ASP A 348 17.60 8.90 -6.89
CA ASP A 348 17.70 7.60 -7.56
C ASP A 348 17.53 7.69 -9.09
N GLY A 349 17.38 8.89 -9.66
CA GLY A 349 17.26 9.13 -11.10
C GLY A 349 16.05 8.47 -11.77
N TYR A 350 14.95 8.25 -11.06
CA TYR A 350 13.76 7.58 -11.56
C TYR A 350 13.17 8.24 -12.79
N GLN A 351 13.17 9.58 -12.89
CA GLN A 351 12.61 10.28 -14.05
C GLN A 351 13.37 10.00 -15.36
N LYS A 352 14.55 9.37 -15.29
CA LYS A 352 15.34 8.90 -16.44
C LYS A 352 15.23 7.39 -16.69
N LYS A 353 14.63 6.62 -15.77
CA LYS A 353 14.49 5.16 -15.87
C LYS A 353 13.31 4.77 -16.76
N ASN A 354 13.44 3.64 -17.46
CA ASN A 354 12.32 3.00 -18.14
C ASN A 354 11.47 2.15 -17.17
N ALA A 355 10.31 1.68 -17.63
CA ALA A 355 9.37 0.91 -16.80
C ALA A 355 9.99 -0.33 -16.15
N ARG A 356 10.85 -1.05 -16.88
CA ARG A 356 11.50 -2.28 -16.40
C ARG A 356 12.48 -1.98 -15.27
N GLN A 357 13.30 -0.94 -15.43
CA GLN A 357 14.24 -0.50 -14.40
C GLN A 357 13.52 -0.05 -13.13
N VAL A 358 12.46 0.76 -13.29
CA VAL A 358 11.64 1.22 -12.15
C VAL A 358 11.00 0.05 -11.41
N LEU A 359 10.35 -0.87 -12.12
CA LEU A 359 9.69 -2.02 -11.50
C LEU A 359 10.70 -2.98 -10.85
N LYS A 360 11.89 -3.17 -11.42
CA LYS A 360 12.95 -4.00 -10.81
C LYS A 360 13.37 -3.43 -9.45
N ASP A 361 13.60 -2.12 -9.40
CA ASP A 361 14.02 -1.41 -8.18
C ASP A 361 12.91 -1.37 -7.11
N LEU A 362 11.67 -1.03 -7.49
CA LEU A 362 10.54 -0.95 -6.54
C LEU A 362 10.11 -2.30 -5.92
N TYR A 363 10.56 -3.42 -6.50
CA TYR A 363 10.22 -4.78 -6.03
C TYR A 363 11.46 -5.59 -5.64
N SER A 364 12.64 -4.99 -5.53
CA SER A 364 13.87 -5.71 -5.13
C SER A 364 13.76 -6.33 -3.73
N ASP A 365 13.01 -5.67 -2.84
CA ASP A 365 12.92 -5.99 -1.42
C ASP A 365 11.58 -6.68 -1.04
N LYS A 366 10.78 -7.10 -2.04
CA LYS A 366 9.41 -7.63 -1.87
C LYS A 366 9.27 -9.15 -2.00
#